data_AF-A0A0C3NH49-F1
#
_entry.id   AF-A0A0C3NH49-F1
#
_cell.length_a   1.000
_cell.length_b   1.000
_cell.length_c   1.000
_cell.angle_alpha   90.00
_cell.angle_beta   90.00
_cell.angle_gamma   90.00
#
_symmetry.space_group_name_H-M   'P 1'
#
loop_
_entity.id
_entity.type
_entity.pdbx_description
1 polymer ?
#
loop_
_entity_poly.entity_id
_entity_poly.type
_entity_poly.pdbx_seq_one_letter_code
_entity_poly.pdbx_strand_id
1 'polypeptide(L)'
;MFIFTGKFDWLSYSSNDTITIVAPGVIDTNQPIWGFWQWTADASGRSKPNAVATRVYTGKLDWFEKAQNEMVTLILPSGLGLNAPVTLIFQWTQDTDGTKKAPYAINSSLRAYNVDQDGTVKATVKEYNMQGEVGYYIFSVEFAKDGKEMKLGMKNPGGDVDSKAPYKLTLSASP
;
A
#
# COMPACT_ATOMS: atom_id res chain seq x y z
N MET A 1 4.07 -15.88 -0.62
CA MET A 1 2.96 -14.92 -0.86
C MET A 1 2.33 -15.32 -2.17
N PHE A 2 1.01 -15.32 -2.25
CA PHE A 2 0.27 -15.49 -3.49
C PHE A 2 -0.31 -14.14 -3.92
N ILE A 3 -0.21 -13.83 -5.20
CA ILE A 3 -0.84 -12.66 -5.81
C ILE A 3 -1.75 -13.21 -6.91
N PHE A 4 -3.05 -12.97 -6.80
CA PHE A 4 -4.03 -13.30 -7.81
C PHE A 4 -4.50 -12.02 -8.47
N THR A 5 -4.50 -11.97 -9.80
CA THR A 5 -5.03 -10.85 -10.57
C THR A 5 -6.13 -11.36 -11.49
N GLY A 6 -7.23 -10.62 -11.54
CA GLY A 6 -8.36 -10.98 -12.39
C GLY A 6 -9.16 -9.76 -12.81
N LYS A 7 -10.23 -10.03 -13.54
CA LYS A 7 -11.24 -9.04 -13.91
C LYS A 7 -12.53 -9.35 -13.16
N PHE A 8 -13.23 -8.32 -12.71
CA PHE A 8 -14.56 -8.49 -12.12
C PHE A 8 -15.51 -7.42 -12.63
N ASP A 9 -16.78 -7.78 -12.68
CA ASP A 9 -17.90 -6.91 -12.97
C ASP A 9 -18.82 -6.87 -11.75
N TRP A 10 -19.36 -5.69 -11.44
CA TRP A 10 -20.32 -5.53 -10.34
C TRP A 10 -21.30 -4.40 -10.64
N LEU A 11 -22.50 -4.79 -11.08
CA LEU A 11 -23.58 -3.88 -11.45
C LEU A 11 -23.07 -2.76 -12.37
N SER A 12 -23.48 -1.51 -12.14
CA SER A 12 -22.96 -0.33 -12.84
C SER A 12 -21.70 0.27 -12.19
N TYR A 13 -21.23 -0.29 -11.07
CA TYR A 13 -20.10 0.28 -10.31
C TYR A 13 -18.75 -0.24 -10.81
N SER A 14 -18.72 -1.46 -11.34
CA SER A 14 -17.52 -2.09 -11.89
C SER A 14 -17.83 -2.73 -13.24
N SER A 15 -17.06 -2.35 -14.26
CA SER A 15 -17.09 -2.94 -15.59
C SER A 15 -15.67 -3.31 -16.02
N ASN A 16 -15.39 -4.61 -16.04
CA ASN A 16 -14.09 -5.20 -16.40
C ASN A 16 -12.92 -4.62 -15.59
N ASP A 17 -13.16 -4.36 -14.31
CA ASP A 17 -12.15 -3.77 -13.42
C ASP A 17 -11.16 -4.81 -12.95
N THR A 18 -9.90 -4.39 -12.86
CA THR A 18 -8.84 -5.25 -12.30
C THR A 18 -9.07 -5.40 -10.80
N ILE A 19 -9.13 -6.65 -10.35
CA ILE A 19 -9.03 -7.03 -8.94
C ILE A 19 -7.68 -7.68 -8.71
N THR A 20 -7.04 -7.35 -7.59
CA THR A 20 -5.81 -7.96 -7.12
C THR A 20 -6.01 -8.48 -5.71
N ILE A 21 -5.76 -9.76 -5.48
CA ILE A 21 -5.81 -10.38 -4.15
C ILE A 21 -4.39 -10.76 -3.75
N VAL A 22 -3.96 -10.30 -2.58
CA VAL A 22 -2.68 -10.67 -1.98
C VAL A 22 -2.94 -11.52 -0.75
N ALA A 23 -2.32 -12.69 -0.73
CA ALA A 23 -2.40 -13.65 0.37
C ALA A 23 -1.01 -14.09 0.85
N PRO A 24 -0.85 -14.46 2.13
CA PRO A 24 0.38 -15.02 2.66
C PRO A 24 0.80 -16.30 1.92
N GLY A 25 2.07 -16.70 2.07
CA GLY A 25 2.62 -17.88 1.38
C GLY A 25 2.13 -19.23 1.92
N VAL A 26 1.54 -19.20 3.11
CA VAL A 26 0.69 -20.25 3.66
C VAL A 26 -0.71 -19.63 3.70
N ILE A 27 -1.76 -20.42 3.50
CA ILE A 27 -3.13 -19.97 3.70
C ILE A 27 -3.66 -20.78 4.89
N ASP A 28 -3.85 -20.10 6.03
CA ASP A 28 -4.33 -20.70 7.28
C ASP A 28 -5.31 -19.74 7.97
N THR A 29 -5.96 -20.24 9.02
CA THR A 29 -6.93 -19.52 9.84
C THR A 29 -6.31 -18.25 10.43
N ASN A 30 -7.11 -17.17 10.47
CA ASN A 30 -6.72 -15.84 10.99
C ASN A 30 -5.59 -15.15 10.23
N GLN A 31 -5.18 -15.68 9.07
CA GLN A 31 -4.24 -14.97 8.23
C GLN A 31 -4.97 -13.94 7.38
N PRO A 32 -4.45 -12.71 7.32
CA PRO A 32 -5.08 -11.67 6.55
C PRO A 32 -4.95 -11.93 5.05
N ILE A 33 -6.05 -11.73 4.33
CA ILE A 33 -6.09 -11.69 2.87
C ILE A 33 -6.53 -10.28 2.50
N TRP A 34 -5.86 -9.67 1.53
CA TRP A 34 -6.16 -8.32 1.11
C TRP A 34 -6.59 -8.27 -0.34
N GLY A 35 -7.67 -7.53 -0.59
CA GLY A 35 -8.15 -7.22 -1.94
C GLY A 35 -7.87 -5.75 -2.26
N PHE A 36 -7.47 -5.50 -3.51
CA PHE A 36 -7.38 -4.18 -4.09
C PHE A 36 -8.17 -4.16 -5.39
N TRP A 37 -9.03 -3.17 -5.53
CA TRP A 37 -9.73 -2.85 -6.76
C TRP A 37 -10.07 -1.37 -6.79
N GLN A 38 -10.44 -0.88 -7.98
CA GLN A 38 -10.93 0.47 -8.16
C GLN A 38 -12.18 0.45 -9.01
N TRP A 39 -13.28 0.96 -8.46
CA TRP A 39 -14.58 1.06 -9.12
C TRP A 39 -14.50 1.88 -10.40
N THR A 40 -15.13 1.39 -11.47
CA THR A 40 -15.37 2.13 -12.71
C THR A 40 -16.07 3.45 -12.42
N ALA A 41 -17.12 3.42 -11.59
CA ALA A 41 -17.83 4.59 -11.12
C ALA A 41 -18.18 4.45 -9.63
N ASP A 42 -18.05 5.52 -8.86
CA ASP A 42 -18.51 5.56 -7.47
C ASP A 42 -20.04 5.69 -7.35
N ALA A 43 -20.54 5.68 -6.11
CA ALA A 43 -21.98 5.84 -5.82
C ALA A 43 -22.59 7.16 -6.33
N SER A 44 -21.75 8.16 -6.61
CA SER A 44 -22.15 9.45 -7.17
C SER A 44 -21.99 9.51 -8.69
N GLY A 45 -21.66 8.38 -9.34
CA GLY A 45 -21.46 8.29 -10.79
C GLY A 45 -20.12 8.86 -11.28
N ARG A 46 -19.19 9.19 -10.38
CA ARG A 46 -17.88 9.72 -10.78
C ARG A 46 -16.99 8.58 -11.26
N SER A 47 -16.48 8.68 -12.48
CA SER A 47 -15.60 7.69 -13.07
C SER A 47 -14.20 7.70 -12.43
N LYS A 48 -13.56 6.54 -12.35
CA LYS A 48 -12.15 6.46 -11.93
C LYS A 48 -11.20 7.13 -12.93
N PRO A 49 -10.05 7.63 -12.45
CA PRO A 49 -8.91 7.89 -13.34
C PRO A 49 -8.46 6.57 -14.01
N ASN A 50 -8.05 6.64 -15.27
CA ASN A 50 -7.66 5.49 -16.11
C ASN A 50 -6.46 4.72 -15.50
N ALA A 51 -6.73 3.76 -14.62
CA ALA A 51 -5.77 2.76 -14.18
C ALA A 51 -6.13 1.41 -14.81
N VAL A 52 -5.28 0.94 -15.72
CA VAL A 52 -5.46 -0.32 -16.46
C VAL A 52 -4.79 -1.51 -15.76
N ALA A 53 -3.87 -1.24 -14.82
CA ALA A 53 -3.02 -2.24 -14.17
C ALA A 53 -2.72 -1.87 -12.70
N THR A 54 -2.35 -2.89 -11.92
CA THR A 54 -1.94 -2.78 -10.50
C THR A 54 -0.44 -3.07 -10.38
N ARG A 55 0.27 -2.36 -9.50
CA ARG A 55 1.62 -2.69 -9.06
C ARG A 55 1.56 -3.20 -7.62
N VAL A 56 2.34 -4.25 -7.34
CA VAL A 56 2.50 -4.79 -5.99
C VAL A 56 3.99 -4.77 -5.63
N TYR A 57 4.36 -3.99 -4.62
CA TYR A 57 5.72 -3.98 -4.08
C TYR A 57 5.73 -4.72 -2.76
N THR A 58 6.76 -5.53 -2.51
CA THR A 58 6.96 -6.18 -1.21
C THR A 58 8.37 -6.03 -0.71
N GLY A 59 8.51 -6.09 0.61
CA GLY A 59 9.79 -5.99 1.28
C GLY A 59 9.66 -6.36 2.75
N LYS A 60 10.60 -5.85 3.54
CA LYS A 60 10.68 -6.08 4.97
C LYS A 60 10.59 -4.77 5.75
N LEU A 61 9.81 -4.77 6.81
CA LEU A 61 9.62 -3.65 7.73
C LEU A 61 10.32 -3.95 9.04
N ASP A 62 11.08 -2.97 9.51
CA ASP A 62 11.64 -2.92 10.85
C ASP A 62 11.23 -1.60 11.50
N TRP A 63 10.49 -1.67 12.60
CA TRP A 63 10.03 -0.52 13.36
C TRP A 63 10.27 -0.75 14.85
N PHE A 64 11.47 -0.34 15.29
CA PHE A 64 11.96 -0.55 16.65
C PHE A 64 11.72 -1.99 17.13
N GLU A 65 11.18 -2.18 18.33
CA GLU A 65 10.82 -3.50 18.85
C GLU A 65 9.46 -4.00 18.32
N LYS A 66 8.63 -3.12 17.75
CA LYS A 66 7.24 -3.40 17.37
C LYS A 66 7.11 -4.19 16.07
N ALA A 67 8.01 -3.97 15.12
CA ALA A 67 8.16 -4.80 13.93
C ALA A 67 9.62 -5.12 13.68
N GLN A 68 9.95 -6.40 13.53
CA GLN A 68 11.31 -6.87 13.28
C GLN A 68 11.27 -7.83 12.09
N ASN A 69 11.83 -7.40 10.96
CA ASN A 69 11.84 -8.15 9.71
C ASN A 69 10.45 -8.66 9.25
N GLU A 70 9.40 -7.86 9.49
CA GLU A 70 8.03 -8.20 9.14
C GLU A 70 7.75 -7.95 7.66
N MET A 71 6.80 -8.69 7.07
CA MET A 71 6.43 -8.46 5.68
C MET A 71 5.68 -7.13 5.56
N VAL A 72 6.02 -6.35 4.54
CA VAL A 72 5.27 -5.17 4.12
C VAL A 72 4.96 -5.24 2.63
N THR A 73 3.76 -4.85 2.26
CA THR A 73 3.21 -4.89 0.91
C THR A 73 2.54 -3.56 0.58
N LEU A 74 2.92 -2.95 -0.54
CA LEU A 74 2.23 -1.78 -1.10
C LEU A 74 1.53 -2.19 -2.40
N ILE A 75 0.24 -1.89 -2.49
CA ILE A 75 -0.59 -2.13 -3.67
C ILE A 75 -1.13 -0.79 -4.17
N LEU A 76 -0.95 -0.51 -5.46
CA LEU A 76 -1.35 0.77 -6.07
C LEU A 76 -1.52 0.64 -7.59
N PRO A 77 -2.20 1.56 -8.28
CA PRO A 77 -2.30 1.50 -9.74
C PRO A 77 -0.94 1.75 -10.41
N SER A 78 -0.78 1.24 -11.63
CA SER A 78 0.42 1.48 -12.44
C SER A 78 0.58 2.95 -12.86
N GLY A 79 -0.54 3.67 -13.03
CA GLY A 79 -0.58 5.11 -13.24
C GLY A 79 -0.45 5.85 -11.91
N LEU A 80 0.77 6.24 -11.57
CA LEU A 80 1.03 7.04 -10.38
C LEU A 80 0.61 8.50 -10.59
N GLY A 81 0.09 9.11 -9.54
CA GLY A 81 -0.32 10.50 -9.56
C GLY A 81 -0.83 10.97 -8.21
N LEU A 82 -1.05 12.28 -8.08
CA LEU A 82 -1.75 12.84 -6.93
C LEU A 82 -3.11 12.16 -6.78
N ASN A 83 -3.44 11.74 -5.55
CA ASN A 83 -4.67 11.04 -5.21
C ASN A 83 -4.81 9.62 -5.79
N ALA A 84 -3.76 9.05 -6.40
CA ALA A 84 -3.79 7.64 -6.79
C ALA A 84 -4.06 6.75 -5.56
N PRO A 85 -5.05 5.85 -5.60
CA PRO A 85 -5.38 5.00 -4.45
C PRO A 85 -4.21 4.08 -4.10
N VAL A 86 -4.05 3.81 -2.81
CA VAL A 86 -2.99 2.94 -2.32
C VAL A 86 -3.49 2.15 -1.12
N THR A 87 -3.06 0.89 -1.07
CA THR A 87 -3.21 0.03 0.09
C THR A 87 -1.81 -0.36 0.58
N LEU A 88 -1.45 0.09 1.79
CA LEU A 88 -0.22 -0.33 2.47
C LEU A 88 -0.59 -1.32 3.57
N ILE A 89 0.08 -2.45 3.57
CA ILE A 89 -0.20 -3.58 4.43
C ILE A 89 1.10 -4.02 5.09
N PHE A 90 1.05 -4.30 6.37
CA PHE A 90 2.11 -5.00 7.08
C PHE A 90 1.54 -5.74 8.29
N GLN A 91 2.40 -6.38 9.06
CA GLN A 91 2.05 -6.95 10.35
C GLN A 91 3.03 -6.48 11.41
N TRP A 92 2.57 -6.33 12.64
CA TRP A 92 3.44 -6.11 13.79
C TRP A 92 4.09 -7.42 14.23
N THR A 93 5.32 -7.37 14.73
CA THR A 93 5.85 -8.48 15.53
C THR A 93 5.04 -8.58 16.82
N GLN A 94 4.81 -7.44 17.45
CA GLN A 94 3.92 -7.26 18.57
C GLN A 94 3.41 -5.82 18.59
N ASP A 95 2.10 -5.62 18.66
CA ASP A 95 1.50 -4.28 18.72
C ASP A 95 1.61 -3.65 20.14
N THR A 96 0.94 -2.52 20.35
CA THR A 96 0.90 -1.84 21.66
C THR A 96 0.13 -2.61 22.72
N ASP A 97 -0.82 -3.44 22.31
CA ASP A 97 -1.68 -4.23 23.20
C ASP A 97 -1.06 -5.60 23.52
N GLY A 98 0.11 -5.89 22.95
CA GLY A 98 0.83 -7.14 23.15
C GLY A 98 0.42 -8.25 22.17
N THR A 99 -0.48 -7.97 21.22
CA THR A 99 -0.93 -8.91 20.20
C THR A 99 0.21 -9.20 19.22
N LYS A 100 0.61 -10.46 19.13
CA LYS A 100 1.64 -10.91 18.20
C LYS A 100 1.08 -11.03 16.80
N LYS A 101 1.88 -10.68 15.79
CA LYS A 101 1.50 -10.82 14.37
C LYS A 101 0.19 -10.10 14.01
N ALA A 102 -0.11 -9.01 14.72
CA ALA A 102 -1.31 -8.21 14.47
C ALA A 102 -1.24 -7.60 13.05
N PRO A 103 -2.23 -7.83 12.19
CA PRO A 103 -2.25 -7.24 10.85
C PRO A 103 -2.53 -5.73 10.94
N TYR A 104 -1.91 -4.97 10.05
CA TYR A 104 -2.16 -3.54 9.88
C TYR A 104 -2.37 -3.21 8.41
N ALA A 105 -3.42 -2.47 8.10
CA ALA A 105 -3.75 -2.09 6.73
C ALA A 105 -4.18 -0.64 6.67
N ILE A 106 -3.61 0.10 5.73
CA ILE A 106 -3.91 1.50 5.45
C ILE A 106 -4.46 1.56 4.04
N ASN A 107 -5.72 2.01 3.93
CA ASN A 107 -6.34 2.33 2.65
C ASN A 107 -6.38 3.85 2.52
N SER A 108 -5.62 4.38 1.56
CA SER A 108 -5.46 5.82 1.39
C SER A 108 -5.18 6.16 -0.08
N SER A 109 -4.54 7.29 -0.33
CA SER A 109 -4.08 7.70 -1.65
C SER A 109 -2.78 8.49 -1.56
N LEU A 110 -2.03 8.53 -2.66
CA LEU A 110 -0.78 9.28 -2.73
C LEU A 110 -1.04 10.78 -2.51
N ARG A 111 -0.21 11.39 -1.66
CA ARG A 111 -0.23 12.82 -1.30
C ARG A 111 1.17 13.41 -1.46
N ALA A 112 1.26 14.74 -1.53
CA ALA A 112 2.54 15.45 -1.74
C ALA A 112 3.36 14.83 -2.90
N TYR A 113 2.67 14.52 -4.00
CA TYR A 113 3.22 13.83 -5.16
C TYR A 113 4.15 14.77 -5.94
N ASN A 114 5.38 14.32 -6.19
CA ASN A 114 6.37 15.01 -7.00
C ASN A 114 7.10 14.03 -7.92
N VAL A 115 7.49 14.49 -9.10
CA VAL A 115 8.39 13.77 -10.00
C VAL A 115 9.66 14.58 -10.15
N ASP A 116 10.78 14.01 -9.72
CA ASP A 116 12.10 14.64 -9.85
C ASP A 116 12.56 14.61 -11.32
N GLN A 117 13.56 15.42 -11.67
CA GLN A 117 14.06 15.52 -13.06
C GLN A 117 14.61 14.20 -13.61
N ASP A 118 15.10 13.32 -12.74
CA ASP A 118 15.60 11.99 -13.10
C ASP A 118 14.48 10.97 -13.35
N GLY A 119 13.23 11.32 -13.06
CA GLY A 119 12.05 10.46 -13.15
C GLY A 119 11.74 9.69 -11.87
N THR A 120 12.45 9.94 -10.78
CA THR A 120 12.11 9.41 -9.45
C THR A 120 10.81 10.04 -8.96
N VAL A 121 9.88 9.22 -8.48
CA VAL A 121 8.59 9.68 -7.95
C VAL A 121 8.63 9.67 -6.43
N LYS A 122 8.30 10.80 -5.80
CA LYS A 122 8.20 10.93 -4.34
C LYS A 122 6.75 11.27 -3.96
N ALA A 123 6.26 10.59 -2.92
CA ALA A 123 4.93 10.87 -2.37
C ALA A 123 4.89 10.51 -0.89
N THR A 124 3.75 10.81 -0.27
CA THR A 124 3.40 10.40 1.08
C THR A 124 2.10 9.59 1.07
N VAL A 125 2.00 8.65 1.99
CA VAL A 125 0.78 7.91 2.31
C VAL A 125 0.44 8.24 3.76
N LYS A 126 -0.77 8.73 3.98
CA LYS A 126 -1.29 9.06 5.30
C LYS A 126 -2.51 8.23 5.59
N GLU A 127 -2.56 7.61 6.75
CA GLU A 127 -3.81 7.06 7.26
C GLU A 127 -4.75 8.21 7.62
N TYR A 128 -6.05 8.01 7.41
CA TYR A 128 -7.08 8.90 7.89
C TYR A 128 -8.12 8.07 8.64
N ASN A 129 -8.50 8.49 9.85
CA ASN A 129 -9.59 7.84 10.57
C ASN A 129 -10.95 8.23 9.96
N MET A 130 -12.05 7.67 10.46
CA MET A 130 -13.41 7.94 9.95
C MET A 130 -13.83 9.42 10.10
N GLN A 131 -13.14 10.18 10.94
CA GLN A 131 -13.35 11.61 11.18
C GLN A 131 -12.47 12.48 10.27
N GLY A 132 -11.64 11.87 9.42
CA GLY A 132 -10.72 12.57 8.52
C GLY A 132 -9.44 13.08 9.19
N GLU A 133 -9.18 12.67 10.43
CA GLU A 133 -7.96 13.01 11.15
C GLU A 133 -6.82 12.12 10.69
N VAL A 134 -5.61 12.69 10.63
CA VAL A 134 -4.41 11.95 10.20
C VAL A 134 -4.08 10.87 11.24
N GLY A 135 -3.92 9.63 10.78
CA GLY A 135 -3.50 8.52 11.60
C GLY A 135 -2.10 8.70 12.17
N TYR A 136 -1.74 7.84 13.12
CA TYR A 136 -0.55 8.02 13.95
C TYR A 136 0.76 8.06 13.14
N TYR A 137 0.86 7.26 12.08
CA TYR A 137 2.06 7.16 11.27
C TYR A 137 1.93 7.90 9.93
N ILE A 138 3.03 8.52 9.50
CA ILE A 138 3.18 9.08 8.16
C ILE A 138 4.19 8.22 7.41
N PHE A 139 3.84 7.83 6.19
CA PHE A 139 4.71 7.04 5.32
C PHE A 139 5.18 7.89 4.15
N SER A 140 6.47 7.83 3.84
CA SER A 140 7.02 8.36 2.60
C SER A 140 7.29 7.22 1.64
N VAL A 141 7.05 7.47 0.35
CA VAL A 141 7.33 6.51 -0.71
C VAL A 141 8.16 7.19 -1.78
N GLU A 142 9.24 6.54 -2.20
CA GLU A 142 10.10 6.96 -3.31
C GLU A 142 10.20 5.80 -4.29
N PHE A 143 9.64 5.96 -5.48
CA PHE A 143 9.72 4.96 -6.55
C PHE A 143 10.87 5.29 -7.47
N ALA A 144 11.72 4.30 -7.73
CA ALA A 144 12.78 4.42 -8.73
C ALA A 144 12.17 4.67 -10.13
N LYS A 145 12.93 5.35 -10.99
CA LYS A 145 12.52 5.68 -12.37
C LYS A 145 12.01 4.46 -13.16
N ASP A 146 12.62 3.30 -12.96
CA ASP A 146 12.24 2.06 -13.66
C ASP A 146 10.99 1.39 -13.07
N GLY A 147 10.49 1.87 -11.92
CA GLY A 147 9.35 1.33 -11.21
C GLY A 147 9.56 -0.09 -10.66
N LYS A 148 10.80 -0.59 -10.59
CA LYS A 148 11.09 -1.94 -10.08
C LYS A 148 11.35 -1.94 -8.59
N GLU A 149 11.85 -0.84 -8.06
CA GLU A 149 12.17 -0.68 -6.65
C GLU A 149 11.48 0.55 -6.08
N MET A 150 11.16 0.47 -4.79
CA MET A 150 10.73 1.63 -4.03
C MET A 150 11.35 1.63 -2.64
N LYS A 151 11.52 2.82 -2.08
CA LYS A 151 11.88 3.04 -0.68
C LYS A 151 10.64 3.46 0.08
N LEU A 152 10.43 2.84 1.24
CA LEU A 152 9.38 3.16 2.19
C LEU A 152 10.01 3.80 3.42
N GLY A 153 9.63 5.01 3.77
CA GLY A 153 9.89 5.61 5.07
C GLY A 153 8.66 5.51 5.96
N MET A 154 8.88 5.43 7.27
CA MET A 154 7.85 5.46 8.29
C MET A 154 8.30 6.40 9.41
N LYS A 155 7.38 7.23 9.89
CA LYS A 155 7.65 8.20 10.97
C LYS A 155 6.44 8.34 11.89
N ASN A 156 6.69 8.43 13.20
CA ASN A 156 5.67 8.71 14.21
C ASN A 156 5.42 10.23 14.35
N PRO A 157 4.44 10.66 15.17
CA PRO A 157 4.15 12.09 15.38
C PRO A 157 5.31 12.85 16.04
N GLY A 158 6.13 12.16 16.85
CA GLY A 158 7.25 12.74 17.59
C GLY A 158 8.43 13.11 16.72
N GLY A 159 8.58 12.50 15.54
CA GLY A 159 9.78 12.72 14.74
C GLY A 159 10.51 11.46 14.33
N ASP A 160 10.32 10.40 15.10
CA ASP A 160 11.20 9.26 15.14
C ASP A 160 11.11 8.43 13.87
N VAL A 161 12.24 7.82 13.52
CA VAL A 161 12.41 6.95 12.38
C VAL A 161 13.31 5.80 12.83
N ASP A 162 12.97 4.57 12.42
CA ASP A 162 13.82 3.42 12.72
C ASP A 162 15.17 3.52 12.00
N SER A 163 16.24 3.05 12.65
CA SER A 163 17.61 3.07 12.12
C SER A 163 17.80 2.33 10.78
N LYS A 164 16.91 1.40 10.43
CA LYS A 164 16.93 0.64 9.17
C LYS A 164 16.11 1.29 8.06
N ALA A 165 15.42 2.39 8.34
CA ALA A 165 14.73 3.14 7.30
C ALA A 165 15.72 3.88 6.38
N PRO A 166 15.38 4.11 5.10
CA PRO A 166 14.14 3.66 4.46
C PRO A 166 14.21 2.16 4.07
N TYR A 167 13.06 1.50 4.14
CA TYR A 167 12.92 0.09 3.81
C TYR A 167 12.83 -0.08 2.29
N LYS A 168 13.62 -1.01 1.75
CA LYS A 168 13.59 -1.35 0.32
C LYS A 168 12.47 -2.35 0.04
N LEU A 169 11.61 -2.02 -0.91
CA LEU A 169 10.60 -2.91 -1.47
C LEU A 169 10.86 -3.10 -2.98
N THR A 170 10.52 -4.28 -3.49
CA THR A 170 10.71 -4.67 -4.89
C THR A 170 9.38 -5.07 -5.51
N LEU A 171 9.19 -4.72 -6.79
CA LEU A 171 8.03 -5.08 -7.58
C LEU A 171 7.92 -6.62 -7.63
N SER A 172 6.84 -7.15 -7.06
CA SER A 172 6.59 -8.59 -6.92
C SER A 172 5.71 -9.16 -8.02
N ALA A 173 4.92 -8.29 -8.66
CA ALA A 173 4.14 -8.63 -9.84
C ALA A 173 3.97 -7.37 -10.70
N SER A 174 4.25 -7.51 -12.01
CA SER A 174 3.66 -6.67 -13.04
C SER A 174 2.56 -7.49 -13.70
N PRO A 175 1.33 -7.00 -13.83
CA PRO A 175 0.37 -7.58 -14.77
C PRO A 175 0.91 -7.50 -16.19
#